data_AF-A0A926ZK24-F1
#
_entry.id   AF-A0A926ZK24-F1
#
_cell.length_a   1.000
_cell.length_b   1.000
_cell.length_c   1.000
_cell.angle_alpha   90.00
_cell.angle_beta   90.00
_cell.angle_gamma   90.00
#
_symmetry.space_group_name_H-M   'P 1'
#
loop_
_entity.id
_entity.type
_entity.pdbx_description
1 polymer ?
#
loop_
_entity_poly.entity_id
_entity_poly.type
_entity_poly.pdbx_seq_one_letter_code
_entity_poly.pdbx_strand_id
1 'polypeptide(L)' 'MSERRFNKLQLYAVQSDKTMTQVVEELIDSLPQPKEFGNSSSTSLPR' A
#
# COMPACT_ATOMS: atom_id res chain seq x y z
N MET A 1 -11.63 1.26 -2.87
CA MET A 1 -11.08 2.42 -3.61
C MET A 1 -12.25 3.26 -4.11
N SER A 2 -12.25 4.58 -3.93
CA SER A 2 -13.30 5.43 -4.53
C SER A 2 -12.96 5.81 -5.96
N GLU A 3 -13.98 6.09 -6.78
CA GLU A 3 -13.81 6.53 -8.17
C GLU A 3 -12.92 7.78 -8.28
N ARG A 4 -13.11 8.76 -7.38
CA ARG A 4 -12.24 9.95 -7.30
C ARG A 4 -10.76 9.60 -7.08
N ARG A 5 -10.46 8.57 -6.30
CA ARG A 5 -9.08 8.10 -6.07
C ARG A 5 -8.55 7.36 -7.29
N PHE A 6 -9.38 6.55 -7.94
CA PHE A 6 -9.04 5.83 -9.16
C PHE A 6 -8.69 6.79 -10.31
N ASN A 7 -9.52 7.82 -10.55
CA ASN A 7 -9.28 8.78 -11.63
C ASN A 7 -7.97 9.57 -11.43
N LYS A 8 -7.62 9.90 -10.17
CA LYS A 8 -6.33 10.52 -9.86
C LYS A 8 -5.16 9.60 -10.15
N LEU A 9 -5.31 8.32 -9.81
CA LEU A 9 -4.30 7.29 -10.04
C LEU A 9 -4.09 7.08 -11.56
N GLN A 10 -5.18 7.01 -12.33
CA GLN A 10 -5.14 6.91 -13.79
C GLN A 10 -4.49 8.14 -14.45
N LEU A 11 -4.85 9.35 -14.01
CA LEU A 11 -4.24 10.58 -14.52
C LEU A 11 -2.73 10.61 -14.26
N TYR A 12 -2.30 10.18 -13.06
CA TYR A 12 -0.88 10.11 -12.72
C TYR A 12 -0.12 9.09 -13.58
N ALA A 13 -0.73 7.95 -13.89
CA ALA A 13 -0.16 6.95 -14.80
C ALA A 13 0.14 7.55 -16.19
N VAL A 14 -0.85 8.25 -16.74
CA VAL A 14 -0.72 8.93 -18.04
C VAL A 14 0.34 10.02 -17.99
N GLN A 15 0.36 10.83 -16.93
CA GLN A 15 1.33 11.93 -16.80
C GLN A 15 2.78 11.44 -16.61
N SER A 16 2.96 10.24 -16.03
CA SER A 16 4.27 9.66 -15.77
C SER A 16 4.73 8.67 -16.86
N ASP A 17 3.97 8.52 -17.94
CA ASP A 17 4.18 7.53 -19.01
C ASP A 17 4.35 6.09 -18.46
N LYS A 18 3.60 5.76 -17.41
CA LYS A 18 3.62 4.45 -16.75
C LYS A 18 2.28 3.75 -16.88
N THR A 19 2.32 2.43 -16.90
CA THR A 19 1.12 1.61 -16.76
C THR A 19 0.56 1.71 -15.35
N MET A 20 -0.73 1.42 -15.21
CA MET A 20 -1.35 1.47 -13.89
C MET A 20 -0.76 0.49 -12.89
N THR A 21 -0.32 -0.66 -13.37
CA THR A 21 0.36 -1.67 -12.56
C THR A 21 1.69 -1.16 -12.02
N GLN A 22 2.54 -0.56 -12.87
CA GLN A 22 3.85 -0.03 -12.45
C GLN A 22 3.72 1.06 -11.38
N VAL A 23 2.74 1.95 -11.53
CA VAL A 23 2.46 2.98 -10.51
C VAL A 23 2.09 2.32 -9.18
N VAL A 24 1.27 1.26 -9.21
CA VAL A 24 0.87 0.55 -7.98
C VAL A 24 2.06 -0.16 -7.34
N GLU A 25 2.91 -0.82 -8.12
CA GLU A 25 4.14 -1.47 -7.63
C GLU A 25 5.07 -0.46 -6.96
N GLU A 26 5.34 0.67 -7.62
CA GLU A 26 6.17 1.74 -7.04
C GLU A 26 5.58 2.31 -5.75
N LEU A 27 4.25 2.48 -5.70
CA LEU A 27 3.58 2.93 -4.49
C LEU A 27 3.71 1.91 -3.36
N ILE A 28 3.58 0.61 -3.66
CA ILE A 28 3.78 -0.47 -2.69
C ILE A 28 5.21 -0.46 -2.15
N ASP A 29 6.20 -0.37 -3.04
CA ASP A 29 7.62 -0.34 -2.67
C ASP A 29 8.00 0.92 -1.88
N SER A 30 7.29 2.03 -2.11
CA SER A 30 7.45 3.27 -1.35
C SER A 30 6.85 3.23 0.06
N LEU A 31 5.98 2.24 0.35
CA LEU A 31 5.40 2.14 1.68
C LEU A 31 6.51 1.86 2.70
N PRO A 32 6.48 2.53 3.85
CA PRO A 32 7.38 2.17 4.94
C PRO A 32 7.17 0.70 5.26
N GLN A 33 8.26 -0.06 5.26
CA GLN A 33 8.24 -1.44 5.70
C GLN A 33 7.59 -1.47 7.09
N PRO A 34 6.62 -2.37 7.33
CA PRO A 34 6.08 -2.55 8.66
C PRO A 34 7.28 -2.77 9.58
N LYS A 35 7.54 -1.83 10.50
CA LYS A 35 8.39 -2.13 11.65
C LYS A 35 7.77 -3.38 12.23
N GLU A 36 8.55 -4.45 12.30
CA GLU A 36 8.10 -5.79 12.67
C GLU A 36 6.96 -5.68 13.68
N PHE A 37 5.84 -6.34 13.40
CA PHE A 37 4.70 -6.40 14.30
C PHE A 37 5.22 -6.88 15.66
N GLY A 38 5.59 -5.92 16.51
CA GLY A 38 6.14 -6.17 17.81
C GLY A 38 5.03 -6.77 18.64
N ASN A 39 5.07 -8.10 18.71
CA ASN A 39 4.38 -8.92 19.69
C ASN A 39 2.96 -8.44 19.99
N SER A 40 1.99 -8.82 19.15
CA SER A 40 0.60 -8.98 19.61
C SER A 40 0.66 -9.66 20.97
N SER A 41 0.14 -9.00 22.01
CA SER A 41 0.36 -9.33 23.41
C SER A 41 0.37 -10.85 23.66
N SER A 42 1.31 -11.33 24.47
CA SER A 42 1.21 -12.69 24.99
C SER A 42 -0.07 -12.77 25.82
N THR A 43 -1.16 -13.23 25.21
CA THR A 43 -2.29 -13.76 25.96
C THR A 43 -1.80 -15.07 26.55
N SER A 44 -1.25 -15.00 27.76
CA SER A 44 -0.97 -16.19 28.55
C SER A 44 -2.28 -16.96 28.70
N LEU A 45 -2.38 -18.11 28.04
CA LEU A 45 -3.47 -19.05 28.25
C LEU A 45 -3.45 -19.49 29.73
N PRO A 46 -4.58 -19.44 30.45
CA PRO A 46 -4.65 -19.96 31.81
C PRO A 46 -4.51 -21.49 31.76
N ARG A 47 -3.76 -22.00 32.73
CA ARG A 47 -3.40 -23.41 32.90
C ARG A 47 -4.58 -24.23 33.43
#